data_AF-A0AA89CAK9-F1
#
_entry.id   AF-A0AA89CAK9-F1
#
_cell.length_a   1.000
_cell.length_b   1.000
_cell.length_c   1.000
_cell.angle_alpha   90.00
_cell.angle_beta   90.00
_cell.angle_gamma   90.00
#
_symmetry.space_group_name_H-M   'P 1'
#
loop_
_entity.id
_entity.type
_entity.pdbx_description
1 polymer ?
#
loop_
_entity_poly.entity_id
_entity_poly.type
_entity_poly.pdbx_seq_one_letter_code
_entity_poly.pdbx_strand_id
1 'polypeptide(L)'
;MLQVGRIEYIGAHVPDFPIEYREMGEVASLKSPRTMHSHLWYSMLPKQLIKENRGKVIALIRNPKDAFVSFWHFNNNREEQSLNIDVFADLYMKGNCEYME
;
A
#
# COMPACT_ATOMS: atom_id res chain seq x y z
N MET A 1 -2.64 -18.99 14.62
CA MET A 1 -1.55 -19.95 14.36
C MET A 1 -0.60 -19.28 13.39
N LEU A 2 0.60 -18.89 13.83
CA LEU A 2 1.60 -18.31 12.92
C LEU A 2 2.12 -19.45 12.04
N GLN A 3 2.00 -19.34 10.71
CA GLN A 3 2.61 -20.32 9.81
C GLN A 3 4.12 -20.32 10.03
N VAL A 4 4.68 -21.50 10.29
CA VAL A 4 6.11 -21.71 10.41
C VAL A 4 6.58 -22.27 9.06
N GLY A 5 7.42 -21.51 8.35
CA GLY A 5 7.93 -21.87 7.03
C GLY A 5 9.11 -20.98 6.63
N ARG A 6 9.90 -21.44 5.66
CA ARG A 6 11.00 -20.65 5.11
C ARG A 6 10.42 -19.62 4.15
N ILE A 7 10.63 -18.33 4.45
CA ILE A 7 10.26 -17.24 3.55
C ILE A 7 11.33 -17.19 2.46
N GLU A 8 10.97 -17.60 1.25
CA GLU A 8 11.82 -17.44 0.08
C GLU A 8 11.25 -16.31 -0.79
N TYR A 9 12.09 -15.32 -1.10
CA TYR A 9 11.76 -14.33 -2.11
C TYR A 9 11.78 -15.04 -3.47
N ILE A 10 10.60 -15.45 -3.92
CA ILE A 10 10.39 -15.84 -5.31
C ILE A 10 10.60 -14.54 -6.08
N GLY A 11 11.70 -14.44 -6.82
CA GLY A 11 12.19 -13.22 -7.50
C GLY A 11 11.28 -12.65 -8.59
N ALA A 12 9.96 -12.75 -8.44
CA ALA A 12 9.03 -11.84 -9.08
C ALA A 12 9.43 -10.42 -8.69
N HIS A 13 9.73 -9.58 -9.68
CA HIS A 13 9.84 -8.15 -9.52
C HIS A 13 8.48 -7.63 -9.04
N VAL A 14 8.25 -7.68 -7.72
CA VAL A 14 7.20 -6.87 -7.12
C VAL A 14 7.71 -5.44 -7.26
N PRO A 15 6.92 -4.55 -7.89
CA PRO A 15 7.22 -3.13 -7.89
C PRO A 15 7.59 -2.62 -6.51
N ASP A 16 8.70 -1.87 -6.40
CA ASP A 16 9.08 -1.22 -5.14
C ASP A 16 8.04 -0.17 -4.70
N PHE A 17 7.32 0.40 -5.67
CA PHE A 17 6.27 1.38 -5.46
C PHE A 17 4.88 0.86 -5.80
N PRO A 18 3.83 1.36 -5.10
CA PRO A 18 2.44 1.05 -5.39
C PRO A 18 2.04 1.40 -6.83
N ILE A 19 1.01 0.72 -7.36
CA ILE A 19 0.54 0.91 -8.74
C ILE A 19 0.15 2.36 -9.07
N GLU A 20 -0.36 3.11 -8.10
CA GLU A 20 -0.75 4.52 -8.25
C GLU A 20 0.43 5.47 -8.54
N TYR A 21 1.67 5.06 -8.27
CA TYR A 21 2.88 5.83 -8.57
C TYR A 21 3.63 5.32 -9.81
N ARG A 22 3.00 4.46 -10.63
CA ARG A 22 3.63 3.82 -11.79
C ARG A 22 3.05 4.31 -13.10
N GLU A 23 3.87 4.34 -14.14
CA GLU A 23 3.38 4.58 -15.49
C GLU A 23 2.60 3.36 -16.02
N MET A 24 1.51 3.63 -16.72
CA MET A 24 0.66 2.58 -17.31
C MET A 24 1.43 1.67 -18.28
N GLY A 25 2.40 2.21 -19.01
CA GLY A 25 3.24 1.45 -19.94
C GLY A 25 4.10 0.40 -19.23
N GLU A 26 4.64 0.74 -18.07
CA GLU A 26 5.43 -0.19 -17.25
C GLU A 26 4.55 -1.36 -16.78
N VAL A 27 3.39 -1.06 -16.20
CA VAL A 27 2.44 -2.08 -15.72
C VAL A 27 1.95 -3.00 -16.84
N ALA A 28 1.73 -2.45 -18.04
CA ALA A 28 1.31 -3.21 -19.21
C ALA A 28 2.41 -4.17 -19.72
N SER A 29 3.68 -3.81 -19.55
CA SER A 29 4.83 -4.62 -19.99
C SER A 29 5.11 -5.85 -19.12
N LEU A 30 4.59 -5.89 -17.89
CA LEU A 30 4.82 -6.98 -16.93
C LEU A 30 4.20 -8.30 -17.41
N LYS A 31 4.99 -9.38 -17.37
CA LYS A 31 4.52 -10.75 -17.68
C LYS A 31 3.59 -11.26 -16.58
N SER A 32 2.62 -12.10 -16.97
CA SER A 32 1.75 -12.80 -16.02
C SER A 32 2.43 -14.05 -15.44
N PRO A 33 2.14 -14.44 -14.18
CA PRO A 33 1.27 -13.76 -13.22
C PRO A 33 1.93 -12.50 -12.63
N ARG A 34 1.13 -11.43 -12.44
CA ARG A 34 1.61 -10.15 -11.89
C ARG A 34 1.27 -10.06 -10.41
N THR A 35 2.28 -9.78 -9.59
CA THR A 35 2.11 -9.44 -8.17
C THR A 35 2.38 -7.95 -8.01
N MET A 36 1.38 -7.22 -7.52
CA MET A 36 1.43 -5.77 -7.34
C MET A 36 0.71 -5.40 -6.05
N HIS A 37 1.00 -4.23 -5.51
CA HIS A 37 0.32 -3.68 -4.33
C HIS A 37 -0.18 -2.27 -4.61
N SER A 38 -1.17 -1.83 -3.83
CA SER A 38 -1.82 -0.52 -3.95
C SER A 38 -2.36 -0.08 -2.61
N HIS A 39 -2.40 1.23 -2.37
CA HIS A 39 -3.12 1.84 -1.25
C HIS A 39 -4.54 2.30 -1.62
N LEU A 40 -4.95 2.14 -2.89
CA LEU A 40 -6.27 2.54 -3.37
C LEU A 40 -7.41 1.76 -2.70
N TRP A 41 -8.53 2.44 -2.52
CA TRP A 41 -9.76 1.81 -2.04
C TRP A 41 -10.23 0.73 -3.03
N TYR A 42 -10.90 -0.30 -2.49
CA TYR A 42 -11.41 -1.42 -3.28
C TYR A 42 -12.31 -0.97 -4.45
N SER A 43 -13.10 0.09 -4.27
CA SER A 43 -13.96 0.70 -5.31
C SER A 43 -13.18 1.36 -6.45
N MET A 44 -11.92 1.73 -6.23
CA MET A 44 -11.05 2.38 -7.22
C MET A 44 -10.25 1.36 -8.04
N LEU A 45 -10.28 0.07 -7.66
CA LEU A 45 -9.59 -0.98 -8.40
C LEU A 45 -10.26 -1.27 -9.76
N PRO A 46 -9.51 -1.80 -10.75
CA PRO A 46 -10.06 -2.11 -12.07
C PRO A 46 -11.29 -3.02 -11.99
N LYS A 47 -12.36 -2.67 -12.73
CA LYS A 47 -13.62 -3.43 -12.75
C LYS A 47 -13.42 -4.90 -13.13
N GLN A 48 -12.43 -5.20 -13.97
CA GLN A 48 -12.09 -6.57 -14.37
C GLN A 48 -11.57 -7.41 -13.19
N LEU A 49 -10.89 -6.76 -12.23
CA LEU A 49 -10.40 -7.43 -11.02
C LEU A 49 -11.55 -7.69 -10.04
N ILE A 50 -12.41 -6.68 -9.82
CA ILE A 50 -13.48 -6.74 -8.81
C ILE A 50 -14.76 -7.45 -9.27
N LYS A 51 -15.14 -7.35 -10.56
CA LYS A 51 -16.39 -7.89 -11.11
C LYS A 51 -16.20 -9.12 -11.99
N GLU A 52 -15.09 -9.20 -12.72
CA GLU A 52 -14.84 -10.30 -13.67
C GLU A 52 -13.90 -11.38 -13.11
N ASN A 53 -13.48 -11.26 -11.85
CA ASN A 53 -12.63 -12.23 -11.15
C ASN A 53 -11.31 -12.56 -11.89
N ARG A 54 -10.73 -11.59 -12.61
CA ARG A 54 -9.49 -11.76 -13.40
C ARG A 54 -8.20 -11.68 -12.55
N GLY A 55 -8.27 -11.99 -11.27
CA GLY A 55 -7.15 -11.93 -10.34
C GLY A 55 -7.58 -12.20 -8.90
N LYS A 56 -6.67 -11.99 -7.95
CA LYS A 56 -6.93 -12.13 -6.51
C LYS A 56 -6.54 -10.84 -5.81
N VAL A 57 -7.37 -10.40 -4.85
CA VAL A 57 -7.09 -9.25 -3.99
C VAL A 57 -6.84 -9.75 -2.59
N ILE A 58 -5.72 -9.33 -2.00
CA ILE A 58 -5.38 -9.62 -0.60
C ILE A 58 -5.39 -8.28 0.13
N ALA A 59 -6.38 -8.09 1.01
CA ALA A 59 -6.46 -6.90 1.85
C ALA A 59 -5.55 -7.08 3.07
N LEU A 60 -4.63 -6.13 3.26
CA LEU A 60 -3.76 -6.06 4.43
C LEU A 60 -4.28 -5.00 5.38
N ILE A 61 -4.65 -5.41 6.59
CA ILE A 61 -5.14 -4.51 7.64
C ILE A 61 -4.20 -4.64 8.83
N ARG A 62 -3.76 -3.49 9.35
CA ARG A 62 -2.91 -3.37 10.53
C ARG A 62 -3.69 -2.67 11.63
N ASN A 63 -3.31 -2.88 12.90
CA ASN A 63 -3.82 -2.07 13.99
C ASN A 63 -3.58 -0.58 13.66
N PRO A 64 -4.61 0.29 13.71
CA PRO A 64 -4.48 1.69 13.30
C PRO A 64 -3.43 2.44 14.12
N LYS A 65 -3.20 2.06 15.38
CA LYS A 65 -2.14 2.67 16.22
C LYS A 65 -0.74 2.32 15.71
N ASP A 66 -0.55 1.08 15.27
CA ASP A 66 0.75 0.66 14.71
C ASP A 66 0.97 1.22 13.31
N ALA A 67 -0.10 1.34 12.51
CA ALA A 67 -0.07 1.98 11.20
C ALA A 67 0.27 3.47 11.33
N PHE A 68 -0.35 4.16 12.30
CA PHE A 68 -0.06 5.55 12.65
C PHE A 68 1.42 5.79 12.94
N VAL A 69 2.02 5.03 13.88
CA VAL A 69 3.44 5.20 14.24
C VAL A 69 4.34 4.94 13.03
N SER A 70 4.04 3.91 12.24
CA SER A 70 4.78 3.61 11.01
C SER A 70 4.71 4.75 10.00
N PHE A 71 3.53 5.36 9.84
CA PHE A 71 3.31 6.44 8.88
C PHE A 71 3.93 7.74 9.37
N TRP A 72 3.91 8.03 10.67
CA TRP A 72 4.61 9.17 11.26
C TRP A 72 6.12 9.13 11.00
N HIS A 73 6.76 7.98 11.25
CA HIS A 73 8.17 7.80 10.92
C HIS A 73 8.46 7.90 9.42
N PHE A 74 7.59 7.36 8.57
CA PHE A 74 7.75 7.44 7.12
C PHE A 74 7.74 8.89 6.62
N ASN A 75 6.81 9.73 7.09
CA ASN A 75 6.76 11.14 6.70
C ASN A 75 7.96 11.92 7.25
N ASN A 76 8.30 11.74 8.53
CA ASN A 76 9.42 12.46 9.14
C ASN A 76 10.79 12.11 8.54
N ASN A 77 10.94 10.92 7.96
CA ASN A 77 12.16 10.56 7.23
C ASN A 77 12.19 11.10 5.80
N ARG A 78 11.05 11.54 5.25
CA ARG A 78 10.93 12.10 3.90
C ARG A 78 10.95 13.62 3.89
N GLU A 79 10.40 14.25 4.93
CA GLU A 79 10.31 15.70 5.03
C GLU A 79 11.50 16.31 5.76
N GLU A 80 11.87 17.54 5.36
CA GLU A 80 12.96 18.31 6.00
C GLU A 80 12.56 18.83 7.39
N GLN A 81 11.25 18.94 7.66
CA GLN A 81 10.70 19.32 8.96
C GLN A 81 9.77 18.21 9.48
N SER A 82 10.04 17.71 10.69
CA SER A 82 9.20 16.68 11.29
C SER A 82 7.98 17.29 11.97
N LEU A 83 6.80 16.72 11.71
CA LEU A 83 5.60 17.07 12.45
C LEU A 83 5.67 16.48 13.86
N ASN A 84 5.27 17.29 14.85
CA ASN A 84 5.04 16.80 16.20
C ASN A 84 3.99 15.67 16.17
N ILE A 85 4.25 14.59 16.91
CA ILE A 85 3.42 13.38 16.89
C ILE A 85 1.96 13.65 17.33
N ASP A 86 1.72 14.60 18.22
CA ASP A 86 0.37 14.97 18.68
C ASP A 86 -0.44 15.65 17.57
N VAL A 87 0.21 16.52 16.80
CA VAL A 87 -0.40 17.17 15.61
C VAL A 87 -0.69 16.12 14.54
N PHE A 88 0.26 15.23 14.31
CA PHE A 88 0.08 14.14 13.35
C PHE A 88 -1.04 13.17 13.78
N ALA A 89 -1.20 12.92 15.08
CA ALA A 89 -2.29 12.12 15.63
C ALA A 89 -3.65 12.74 15.35
N ASP A 90 -3.82 14.04 15.55
CA ASP A 90 -5.08 14.74 15.26
C ASP A 90 -5.42 14.68 13.76
N LEU A 91 -4.44 14.89 12.87
CA LEU A 91 -4.62 14.77 11.43
C LEU A 91 -5.01 13.34 11.02
N TYR A 92 -4.31 12.34 11.55
CA TYR A 92 -4.57 10.92 11.28
C TYR A 92 -5.98 10.50 11.71
N MET A 93 -6.41 10.93 12.89
CA MET A 93 -7.74 10.61 13.43
C MET A 93 -8.86 11.30 12.66
N LYS A 94 -8.62 12.50 12.12
CA LYS A 94 -9.56 13.21 11.23
C LYS A 94 -9.59 12.64 9.81
N GLY A 95 -8.62 11.80 9.48
CA GLY A 95 -8.47 11.23 8.15
C GLY A 95 -7.84 12.17 7.12
N ASN A 96 -7.23 13.27 7.57
CA ASN A 96 -6.59 14.26 6.70
C ASN A 96 -5.13 13.87 6.46
N CYS A 97 -4.91 12.67 5.95
CA CYS A 97 -3.60 12.14 5.59
C CYS A 97 -3.62 11.79 4.10
N GLU A 98 -2.52 12.07 3.38
CA GLU A 98 -2.35 12.01 1.90
C GLU A 98 -2.80 10.71 1.20
N TYR A 99 -3.22 9.67 1.91
CA TYR A 99 -3.76 8.42 1.34
C TYR A 99 -5.29 8.38 1.22
N MET A 100 -6.04 9.43 1.59
CA MET A 100 -7.51 9.36 1.70
C MET A 100 -8.32 10.33 0.81
N GLU A 101 -7.73 10.88 -0.25
CA GLU A 101 -8.48 11.56 -1.32
C GLU A 101 -8.79 10.62 -2.50
#